data_AF-A0A1G7AW49-F1
#
_entry.id   AF-A0A1G7AW49-F1
#
_cell.length_a   1.000
_cell.length_b   1.000
_cell.length_c   1.000
_cell.angle_alpha   90.00
_cell.angle_beta   90.00
_cell.angle_gamma   90.00
#
_symmetry.space_group_name_H-M   'P 1'
#
loop_
_entity.id
_entity.type
_entity.pdbx_description
1 polymer ?
#
loop_
_entity_poly.entity_id
_entity_poly.type
_entity_poly.pdbx_seq_one_letter_code
_entity_poly.pdbx_strand_id
1 'polypeptide(L)'
;MADERERRSALDDLEQRIRAARGPEHTGGKESGDGPARGSGMGLGMRISVEMVVTVAVGAGIGYLLDAWLGTAPLLMIVFLFLGAAAGVSNVYRVVQGLDEGVGLGRAIEAKRRQEAAEAEARTAQTGALSSRERDDDRSGSG
;
A
#
# COMPACT_ATOMS: atom_id res chain seq x y z
N MET A 1 8.10 -27.20 32.63
CA MET A 1 8.44 -25.82 32.18
C MET A 1 9.26 -25.77 30.90
N ALA A 2 10.04 -26.81 30.55
CA ALA A 2 10.82 -26.84 29.30
C ALA A 2 9.96 -27.10 28.03
N ASP A 3 8.99 -27.99 28.14
CA ASP A 3 8.11 -28.44 27.04
C ASP A 3 7.26 -27.30 26.39
N GLU A 4 6.83 -26.34 27.20
CA GLU A 4 6.03 -25.20 26.75
C GLU A 4 6.82 -24.23 25.85
N ARG A 5 8.14 -24.13 26.05
CA ARG A 5 9.00 -23.25 25.23
C ARG A 5 9.23 -23.84 23.85
N GLU A 6 9.42 -25.15 23.77
CA GLU A 6 9.63 -25.87 22.51
C GLU A 6 8.36 -25.84 21.65
N ARG A 7 7.20 -26.01 22.28
CA ARG A 7 5.89 -25.87 21.63
C ARG A 7 5.66 -24.46 21.08
N ARG A 8 6.04 -23.43 21.84
CA ARG A 8 5.96 -22.02 21.36
C ARG A 8 6.87 -21.77 20.17
N SER A 9 8.13 -22.25 20.21
CA SER A 9 9.04 -22.09 19.07
C SER A 9 8.57 -22.82 17.81
N ALA A 10 7.92 -23.99 17.95
CA ALA A 10 7.35 -24.71 16.81
C ALA A 10 6.14 -23.97 16.20
N LEU A 11 5.35 -23.29 17.04
CA LEU A 11 4.26 -22.43 16.58
C LEU A 11 4.79 -21.19 15.88
N ASP A 12 5.86 -20.56 16.40
CA ASP A 12 6.50 -19.40 15.80
C ASP A 12 7.11 -19.73 14.43
N ASP A 13 7.76 -20.89 14.28
CA ASP A 13 8.29 -21.37 12.99
C ASP A 13 7.17 -21.67 12.00
N LEU A 14 6.08 -22.30 12.47
CA LEU A 14 4.91 -22.54 11.64
C LEU A 14 4.25 -21.23 11.20
N GLU A 15 4.15 -20.25 12.11
CA GLU A 15 3.60 -18.93 11.83
C GLU A 15 4.50 -18.16 10.85
N GLN A 16 5.82 -18.25 10.98
CA GLN A 16 6.77 -17.75 9.99
C GLN A 16 6.60 -18.40 8.63
N ARG A 17 6.45 -19.72 8.55
CA ARG A 17 6.27 -20.45 7.30
C ARG A 17 4.92 -20.14 6.65
N ILE A 18 3.86 -20.01 7.45
CA ILE A 18 2.54 -19.58 6.98
C ILE A 18 2.60 -18.14 6.47
N ARG A 19 3.30 -17.24 7.16
CA ARG A 19 3.47 -15.83 6.75
C ARG A 19 4.41 -15.67 5.55
N ALA A 20 5.39 -16.55 5.38
CA ALA A 20 6.25 -16.57 4.20
C ALA A 20 5.52 -17.11 2.96
N ALA A 21 4.59 -18.06 3.14
CA ALA A 21 3.75 -18.60 2.08
C ALA A 21 2.53 -17.72 1.78
N ARG A 22 1.96 -17.06 2.80
CA ARG A 22 0.95 -16.01 2.65
C ARG A 22 1.65 -14.69 2.38
N GLY A 23 1.84 -14.37 1.10
CA GLY A 23 2.00 -12.97 0.69
C GLY A 23 0.90 -12.08 1.30
N PRO A 24 1.04 -10.74 1.25
CA PRO A 24 0.18 -9.78 1.94
C PRO A 24 -1.26 -9.79 1.39
N GLU A 25 -2.02 -10.82 1.73
CA GLU A 25 -3.33 -11.13 1.17
C GLU A 25 -4.16 -11.79 2.28
N HIS A 26 -4.60 -11.00 3.26
CA HIS A 26 -5.73 -11.32 4.14
C HIS A 26 -6.22 -10.07 4.86
N THR A 27 -6.93 -9.21 4.12
CA THR A 27 -7.82 -8.23 4.72
C THR A 27 -9.09 -8.14 3.89
N GLY A 28 -10.16 -8.75 4.42
CA GLY A 28 -11.56 -8.48 4.11
C GLY A 28 -12.14 -9.27 2.93
N GLY A 29 -13.25 -9.97 3.19
CA GLY A 29 -14.13 -10.54 2.16
C GLY A 29 -14.02 -12.05 2.03
N LYS A 30 -15.04 -12.78 2.50
CA LYS A 30 -15.19 -14.22 2.31
C LYS A 30 -15.33 -14.55 0.82
N GLU A 31 -14.71 -15.68 0.45
CA GLU A 31 -14.96 -16.50 -0.75
C GLU A 31 -14.21 -16.18 -2.05
N SER A 32 -13.29 -17.12 -2.37
CA SER A 32 -13.05 -17.76 -3.67
C SER A 32 -11.97 -17.20 -4.60
N GLY A 33 -11.04 -18.10 -4.97
CA GLY A 33 -10.23 -18.01 -6.18
C GLY A 33 -8.76 -18.37 -6.00
N ASP A 34 -8.48 -19.61 -5.58
CA ASP A 34 -7.12 -20.16 -5.53
C ASP A 34 -6.59 -20.27 -6.98
N GLY A 35 -5.61 -19.43 -7.34
CA GLY A 35 -4.98 -19.40 -8.66
C GLY A 35 -3.52 -18.96 -8.55
N PRO A 36 -2.56 -19.63 -9.23
CA PRO A 36 -1.16 -19.58 -8.86
C PRO A 36 -0.51 -18.20 -9.08
N ALA A 37 0.02 -17.68 -7.98
CA ALA A 37 0.77 -16.45 -7.86
C ALA A 37 1.94 -16.36 -8.84
N ARG A 38 1.83 -15.50 -9.86
CA ARG A 38 2.98 -15.00 -10.64
C ARG A 38 2.76 -13.53 -11.02
N GLY A 39 3.46 -12.64 -10.31
CA GLY A 39 3.51 -11.20 -10.60
C GLY A 39 2.78 -10.35 -9.57
N SER A 40 3.53 -9.67 -8.70
CA SER A 40 3.05 -8.86 -7.56
C SER A 40 2.02 -7.77 -7.93
N GLY A 41 1.87 -7.40 -9.20
CA GLY A 41 0.82 -6.47 -9.67
C GLY A 41 -0.40 -7.13 -10.32
N MET A 42 -0.22 -8.33 -10.91
CA MET A 42 -1.27 -8.98 -11.69
C MET A 42 -2.30 -9.68 -10.78
N GLY A 43 -1.85 -10.27 -9.66
CA GLY A 43 -2.73 -10.85 -8.65
C GLY A 43 -3.60 -9.81 -7.95
N LEU A 44 -3.04 -8.64 -7.64
CA LEU A 44 -3.77 -7.55 -6.98
C LEU A 44 -4.90 -7.00 -7.88
N GLY A 45 -4.60 -6.78 -9.16
CA GLY A 45 -5.60 -6.31 -10.13
C GLY A 45 -6.73 -7.33 -10.35
N MET A 46 -6.41 -8.62 -10.39
CA MET A 46 -7.41 -9.69 -10.49
C MET A 46 -8.33 -9.70 -9.27
N ARG A 47 -7.77 -9.65 -8.05
CA ARG A 47 -8.54 -9.64 -6.81
C ARG A 47 -9.49 -8.44 -6.75
N ILE A 48 -8.98 -7.24 -7.04
CA ILE A 48 -9.78 -6.01 -7.09
C ILE A 48 -10.95 -6.16 -8.08
N SER A 49 -10.68 -6.74 -9.25
CA SER A 49 -11.70 -6.94 -10.30
C SER A 49 -12.79 -7.91 -9.85
N VAL A 50 -12.40 -9.06 -9.26
CA VAL A 50 -13.36 -10.06 -8.75
C VAL A 50 -14.20 -9.46 -7.62
N GLU A 51 -13.59 -8.72 -6.71
CA GLU A 51 -14.27 -8.12 -5.57
C GLU A 51 -15.30 -7.06 -6.00
N MET A 52 -15.01 -6.28 -7.05
CA MET A 52 -15.99 -5.40 -7.68
C MET A 52 -17.21 -6.16 -8.19
N VAL A 53 -16.97 -7.23 -8.98
CA VAL A 53 -18.04 -8.01 -9.59
C VAL A 53 -18.91 -8.68 -8.54
N VAL A 54 -18.29 -9.31 -7.53
CA VAL A 54 -19.00 -9.98 -6.43
C VAL A 54 -19.85 -8.99 -5.65
N THR A 55 -19.31 -7.83 -5.27
CA THR A 55 -20.03 -6.83 -4.48
C THR A 55 -21.24 -6.26 -5.24
N VAL A 56 -21.05 -5.91 -6.52
CA VAL A 56 -22.13 -5.42 -7.38
C VAL A 56 -23.19 -6.50 -7.61
N ALA A 57 -22.78 -7.74 -7.88
CA ALA A 57 -23.70 -8.86 -8.08
C ALA A 57 -24.55 -9.15 -6.83
N VAL A 58 -23.95 -9.11 -5.64
CA VAL A 58 -24.66 -9.28 -4.36
C VAL A 58 -25.66 -8.14 -4.16
N GLY A 59 -25.26 -6.88 -4.37
CA GLY A 59 -26.16 -5.73 -4.28
C GLY A 59 -27.35 -5.85 -5.24
N ALA A 60 -27.08 -6.14 -6.51
CA ALA A 60 -28.12 -6.35 -7.51
C ALA A 60 -29.05 -7.51 -7.17
N GLY A 61 -28.51 -8.63 -6.67
CA GLY A 61 -29.29 -9.80 -6.25
C GLY A 61 -30.23 -9.48 -5.08
N ILE A 62 -29.74 -8.76 -4.06
CA ILE A 62 -30.56 -8.31 -2.93
C ILE A 62 -31.65 -7.34 -3.41
N GLY A 63 -31.28 -6.37 -4.24
CA GLY A 63 -32.22 -5.40 -4.81
C GLY A 63 -33.33 -6.06 -5.63
N TYR A 64 -32.96 -7.05 -6.46
CA TYR A 64 -33.92 -7.85 -7.23
C TYR A 64 -34.87 -8.66 -6.32
N LEU A 65 -34.35 -9.31 -5.29
CA LEU A 65 -35.16 -10.09 -4.35
C LEU A 65 -36.17 -9.20 -3.61
N LEU A 66 -35.73 -8.01 -3.17
CA LEU A 66 -36.59 -7.04 -2.51
C LEU A 66 -37.64 -6.46 -3.46
N ASP A 67 -37.25 -6.10 -4.68
CA ASP A 67 -38.16 -5.62 -5.71
C ASP A 67 -39.25 -6.67 -6.03
N ALA A 68 -38.89 -7.95 -6.07
CA ALA A 68 -39.82 -9.05 -6.30
C ALA A 68 -40.80 -9.27 -5.13
N TRP A 69 -40.35 -9.06 -3.89
CA TRP A 69 -41.20 -9.20 -2.70
C TRP A 69 -42.13 -8.00 -2.49
N LEU A 70 -41.62 -6.78 -2.74
CA LEU A 70 -42.36 -5.54 -2.49
C LEU A 70 -43.13 -5.04 -3.72
N GLY A 71 -42.91 -5.62 -4.91
CA GLY A 71 -43.51 -5.17 -6.17
C GLY A 71 -43.04 -3.78 -6.59
N THR A 72 -41.87 -3.35 -6.12
CA THR A 72 -41.30 -2.00 -6.35
C THR A 72 -40.33 -1.95 -7.54
N ALA A 73 -40.23 -3.05 -8.29
CA ALA A 73 -39.33 -3.19 -9.42
C ALA A 73 -39.47 -2.03 -10.45
N PRO A 74 -38.36 -1.35 -10.84
CA PRO A 74 -36.95 -1.63 -10.53
C PRO A 74 -36.32 -0.67 -9.48
N LEU A 75 -37.10 -0.04 -8.60
CA LEU A 75 -36.59 1.03 -7.73
C LEU A 75 -35.55 0.54 -6.72
N LEU A 76 -35.80 -0.56 -5.98
CA LEU A 76 -34.85 -1.03 -4.97
C LEU A 76 -33.64 -1.65 -5.62
N MET A 77 -33.78 -2.30 -6.78
CA MET A 77 -32.64 -2.76 -7.58
C MET A 77 -31.70 -1.61 -7.95
N ILE A 78 -32.23 -0.46 -8.40
CA ILE A 78 -31.39 0.71 -8.73
C ILE A 78 -30.67 1.23 -7.48
N VAL A 79 -31.37 1.38 -6.36
CA VAL A 79 -30.77 1.86 -5.11
C VAL A 79 -29.67 0.92 -4.62
N PHE A 80 -29.93 -0.38 -4.59
CA PHE A 80 -28.95 -1.38 -4.15
C PHE A 80 -27.78 -1.54 -5.13
N LEU A 81 -27.99 -1.28 -6.42
CA LEU A 81 -26.90 -1.26 -7.40
C LEU A 81 -25.91 -0.13 -7.09
N PHE A 82 -26.40 1.09 -6.83
CA PHE A 82 -25.54 2.21 -6.42
C PHE A 82 -24.88 1.97 -5.07
N LEU A 83 -25.61 1.38 -4.11
CA LEU A 83 -25.06 1.05 -2.81
C LEU A 83 -23.96 -0.02 -2.90
N GLY A 84 -24.17 -1.06 -3.70
CA GLY A 84 -23.18 -2.10 -3.98
C GLY A 84 -21.95 -1.54 -4.70
N ALA A 85 -22.14 -0.66 -5.69
CA ALA A 85 -21.04 0.02 -6.36
C ALA A 85 -20.24 0.92 -5.40
N ALA A 86 -20.92 1.71 -4.56
CA ALA A 86 -20.28 2.56 -3.55
C ALA A 86 -19.50 1.74 -2.52
N ALA A 87 -20.07 0.63 -2.04
CA ALA A 87 -19.41 -0.30 -1.14
C ALA A 87 -18.15 -0.91 -1.78
N GLY A 88 -18.24 -1.32 -3.05
CA GLY A 88 -17.11 -1.82 -3.82
C GLY A 88 -15.99 -0.78 -3.91
N VAL A 89 -16.29 0.41 -4.42
CA VAL A 89 -15.31 1.51 -4.54
C VAL A 89 -14.67 1.85 -3.20
N SER A 90 -15.46 1.88 -2.11
CA SER A 90 -14.95 2.14 -0.76
C SER A 90 -13.94 1.07 -0.31
N ASN A 91 -14.13 -0.19 -0.69
CA ASN A 91 -13.20 -1.26 -0.35
C ASN A 91 -11.86 -1.11 -1.10
N VAL A 92 -11.91 -0.80 -2.39
CA VAL A 92 -10.68 -0.55 -3.20
C VAL A 92 -9.94 0.67 -2.71
N TYR A 93 -10.66 1.75 -2.39
CA TYR A 93 -10.05 2.96 -1.86
C TYR A 93 -9.26 2.67 -0.58
N ARG A 94 -9.79 1.82 0.31
CA ARG A 94 -9.07 1.38 1.52
C ARG A 94 -7.80 0.59 1.20
N VAL A 95 -7.82 -0.26 0.18
CA VAL A 95 -6.63 -1.02 -0.27
C VAL A 95 -5.56 -0.07 -0.82
N VAL A 96 -5.96 0.90 -1.64
CA VAL A 96 -5.05 1.90 -2.23
C VAL A 96 -4.45 2.82 -1.16
N GLN A 97 -5.25 3.29 -0.19
CA GLN A 97 -4.74 4.11 0.91
C GLN A 97 -3.74 3.35 1.80
N GLY A 98 -4.03 2.08 2.12
CA GLY A 98 -3.11 1.24 2.89
C GLY A 98 -1.79 0.96 2.17
N LEU A 99 -1.79 0.98 0.83
CA LEU A 99 -0.56 0.92 0.03
C LEU A 99 0.25 2.22 0.16
N ASP A 100 -0.36 3.40 0.05
CA ASP A 100 0.37 4.68 0.20
C ASP A 100 0.94 4.89 1.61
N GLU A 101 0.24 4.43 2.66
CA GLU A 101 0.75 4.50 4.03
C GLU A 101 1.87 3.49 4.31
N GLY A 102 1.84 2.32 3.66
CA GLY A 102 2.85 1.27 3.80
C GLY A 102 4.11 1.50 2.94
N VAL A 103 3.97 2.11 1.78
CA VAL A 103 5.08 2.41 0.87
C VAL A 103 5.67 3.74 1.31
N GLY A 104 6.79 3.70 2.05
CA GLY A 104 7.48 4.86 2.63
C GLY A 104 8.07 5.86 1.62
N LEU A 105 7.34 6.24 0.57
CA LEU A 105 7.68 7.31 -0.37
C LEU A 105 7.96 8.61 0.39
N GLY A 106 7.23 8.89 1.47
CA GLY A 106 7.52 10.01 2.37
C GLY A 106 8.94 9.95 2.95
N ARG A 107 9.36 8.78 3.46
CA ARG A 107 10.72 8.56 3.98
C ARG A 107 11.79 8.61 2.89
N ALA A 108 11.50 8.10 1.69
CA ALA A 108 12.43 8.12 0.56
C ALA A 108 12.67 9.55 0.04
N ILE A 109 11.61 10.35 -0.05
CA ILE A 109 11.69 11.77 -0.45
C ILE A 109 12.44 12.57 0.61
N GLU A 110 12.21 12.30 1.90
CA GLU A 110 12.88 13.00 2.99
C GLU A 110 14.37 12.65 3.08
N ALA A 111 14.74 11.39 2.83
CA ALA A 111 16.13 10.96 2.73
C ALA A 111 16.87 11.64 1.56
N LYS A 112 16.24 11.72 0.39
CA LYS A 112 16.79 12.43 -0.78
C LYS A 112 16.96 13.93 -0.50
N ARG A 113 15.98 14.56 0.15
CA ARG A 113 16.04 15.99 0.49
C ARG A 113 17.13 16.29 1.53
N ARG A 114 17.39 15.38 2.49
CA ARG A 114 18.52 15.48 3.43
C ARG A 114 19.87 15.31 2.75
N GLN A 115 19.97 14.40 1.77
CA GLN A 115 21.17 14.26 0.96
C GLN A 115 21.44 15.52 0.13
N GLU A 116 20.42 16.07 -0.52
CA GLU A 116 20.54 17.31 -1.29
C GLU A 116 20.94 18.51 -0.41
N ALA A 117 20.40 18.61 0.82
CA ALA A 117 20.80 19.64 1.78
C ALA A 117 22.26 19.47 2.24
N ALA A 118 22.68 18.25 2.58
CA ALA A 118 24.06 17.97 2.98
C ALA A 118 25.05 18.22 1.83
N GLU A 119 24.66 17.93 0.59
CA GLU A 119 25.47 18.19 -0.59
C GLU A 119 25.59 19.70 -0.88
N ALA A 120 24.51 20.46 -0.69
CA ALA A 120 24.53 21.92 -0.80
C ALA A 120 25.43 22.57 0.27
N GLU A 121 25.38 22.08 1.51
CA GLU A 121 26.27 22.53 2.59
C GLU A 121 27.74 22.22 2.27
N ALA A 122 28.05 21.02 1.75
CA ALA A 122 29.40 20.63 1.37
C ALA A 122 29.96 21.46 0.20
N ARG A 123 29.12 21.82 -0.77
CA ARG A 123 29.50 22.72 -1.89
C ARG A 123 29.77 24.14 -1.39
N THR A 124 28.94 24.64 -0.47
CA THR A 124 29.10 25.99 0.10
C THR A 124 30.38 26.09 0.94
N ALA A 125 30.71 25.04 1.72
CA ALA A 125 31.95 24.97 2.48
C ALA A 125 33.20 24.94 1.59
N GLN A 126 33.16 24.22 0.46
CA GLN A 126 34.27 24.19 -0.50
C GLN A 126 34.46 25.52 -1.22
N THR A 127 33.38 26.20 -1.62
CA THR A 127 33.47 27.53 -2.23
C THR A 127 34.03 28.57 -1.27
N GLY A 128 33.66 28.52 0.02
CA GLY A 128 34.23 29.39 1.05
C GLY A 128 35.73 29.14 1.29
N ALA A 129 36.15 27.88 1.30
CA ALA A 129 37.55 27.50 1.48
C ALA A 129 38.44 27.89 0.27
N LEU A 130 37.90 27.83 -0.96
CA LEU A 130 38.59 28.28 -2.17
C LEU A 130 38.77 29.81 -2.19
N SER A 131 37.74 30.58 -1.82
CA SER A 131 37.83 32.05 -1.71
C SER A 131 38.83 32.52 -0.63
N SER A 132 39.06 31.72 0.41
CA SER A 132 40.07 32.02 1.43
C SER A 132 41.48 31.72 0.96
N ARG A 133 41.69 30.67 0.15
CA ARG A 133 43.00 30.36 -0.46
C ARG A 133 43.42 31.40 -1.51
N GLU A 134 42.49 31.87 -2.33
CA GLU A 134 42.78 32.91 -3.33
C GLU A 134 43.16 34.26 -2.72
N ARG A 135 42.67 34.59 -1.52
CA ARG A 135 43.04 35.84 -0.82
C ARG A 135 44.41 35.82 -0.16
N ASP A 136 44.90 34.64 0.24
CA ASP A 136 46.20 34.51 0.88
C ASP A 136 47.35 34.54 -0.14
N ASP A 137 47.14 34.02 -1.36
CA ASP A 137 48.15 34.08 -2.42
C ASP A 137 48.42 35.53 -2.89
N ASP A 138 47.38 36.35 -3.03
CA ASP A 138 47.48 37.74 -3.49
C ASP A 138 48.18 38.66 -2.47
N ARG A 139 48.20 38.26 -1.19
CA ARG A 139 48.88 38.99 -0.11
C ARG A 139 50.39 38.71 -0.04
N SER A 140 50.85 37.62 -0.66
CA SER A 140 52.25 37.17 -0.59
C SER A 140 53.16 37.76 -1.69
N GLY A 141 52.58 38.32 -2.76
CA GLY A 141 53.31 38.82 -3.93
C GLY A 141 53.74 40.28 -3.91
N SER A 142 53.57 41.00 -2.79
CA SER A 142 53.84 42.44 -2.70
C SER A 142 55.11 42.82 -1.91
N GLY A 143 55.99 41.86 -1.62
CA GLY A 143 57.24 42.05 -0.88
C GLY A 143 58.45 42.30 -1.76
#